data_AF-H1YI57-F1
#
_entry.id   AF-H1YI57-F1
#
_cell.length_a   1.000
_cell.length_b   1.000
_cell.length_c   1.000
_cell.angle_alpha   90.00
_cell.angle_beta   90.00
_cell.angle_gamma   90.00
#
_symmetry.space_group_name_H-M   'P 1'
#
loop_
_entity.id
_entity.type
_entity.pdbx_description
1 polymer ?
#
loop_
_entity_poly.entity_id
_entity_poly.type
_entity_poly.pdbx_seq_one_letter_code
_entity_poly.pdbx_strand_id
1 'polypeptide(L)'
;MTMITPTTLDSLKSCMEINNGGLFFSLLKDPENQHFYAAKVKNVKNAYFTPEIDTIRWNDDVIRNSATNSQGFPFDEIIIDVSLSGTLSEYNNRGITFSSQPVEFHFTIQAFVFQGQFSVSRENIKLLNAEQKVTLLFHKNYEQEIDRLGIKLLFEETYQGDEAFTFFTRIWKLVDRTNPTQVTDSSHDYFDEFVECHRNILYSVAMSNIWGRYITTYGSNYYYFQGNKVFPVNLDYNDNRFIFYLENAIEEIYTFYERLAYLFYLFMQPTGLSGAALSFNKLFERKTKKELKQKFPQLANDANYQWFEKRFSKEHKTLSGYRHPLIHYQTSNTFIKGSYNSSVKRIWLANAGGNEQALQQLANDIRAIQRFVNNELAKCRDAFEKAILIVENLPPLGQPPVI
;
A
#
# COMPACT_ATOMS: atom_id res chain seq x y z
N MET A 1 -24.69 0.91 -45.27
CA MET A 1 -24.97 0.17 -44.02
C MET A 1 -23.74 0.34 -43.13
N THR A 2 -23.76 1.33 -42.23
CA THR A 2 -22.71 1.49 -41.21
C THR A 2 -22.96 0.40 -40.18
N MET A 3 -22.09 -0.61 -40.11
CA MET A 3 -22.13 -1.56 -39.00
C MET A 3 -21.82 -0.78 -37.74
N ILE A 4 -22.80 -0.66 -36.85
CA ILE A 4 -22.57 -0.12 -35.51
C ILE A 4 -21.72 -1.15 -34.79
N THR A 5 -20.45 -0.82 -34.54
CA THR A 5 -19.58 -1.66 -33.74
C THR A 5 -20.19 -1.74 -32.34
N PRO A 6 -20.54 -2.95 -31.83
CA PRO A 6 -21.10 -3.09 -30.51
C PRO A 6 -20.12 -2.55 -29.47
N THR A 7 -20.64 -1.97 -28.39
CA THR A 7 -19.78 -1.56 -27.29
C THR A 7 -19.17 -2.81 -26.65
N THR A 8 -18.01 -2.68 -26.01
CA THR A 8 -17.38 -3.81 -25.29
C THR A 8 -18.29 -4.42 -24.22
N LEU A 9 -19.21 -3.64 -23.63
CA LEU A 9 -20.24 -4.15 -22.72
C LEU A 9 -21.28 -5.01 -23.46
N ASP A 10 -21.74 -4.56 -24.63
CA ASP A 10 -22.69 -5.33 -25.44
C ASP A 10 -22.07 -6.64 -25.94
N SER A 11 -20.80 -6.61 -26.35
CA SER A 11 -20.04 -7.81 -26.70
C SER A 11 -19.96 -8.79 -25.53
N LEU A 12 -19.68 -8.30 -24.31
CA LEU A 12 -19.66 -9.14 -23.11
C LEU A 12 -21.03 -9.76 -22.82
N LYS A 13 -22.10 -8.95 -22.76
CA LYS A 13 -23.46 -9.44 -22.49
C LYS A 13 -23.89 -10.49 -23.51
N SER A 14 -23.69 -10.19 -24.80
CA SER A 14 -23.99 -11.12 -25.89
C SER A 14 -23.23 -12.45 -25.74
N CYS A 15 -21.93 -12.40 -25.43
CA CYS A 15 -21.13 -13.62 -25.23
C CYS A 15 -21.61 -14.47 -24.06
N MET A 16 -22.00 -13.81 -22.97
CA MET A 16 -22.46 -14.50 -21.76
C MET A 16 -23.85 -15.13 -21.94
N GLU A 17 -24.69 -14.54 -22.78
CA GLU A 17 -26.07 -14.99 -23.04
C GLU A 17 -26.16 -16.04 -24.17
N ILE A 18 -25.22 -16.08 -25.12
CA ILE A 18 -25.20 -17.07 -26.20
C ILE A 18 -25.25 -18.52 -25.66
N ASN A 19 -25.87 -19.41 -26.44
CA ASN A 19 -26.03 -20.84 -26.11
C ASN A 19 -26.70 -21.06 -24.75
N ASN A 20 -27.76 -20.30 -24.45
CA ASN A 20 -28.51 -20.38 -23.21
C ASN A 20 -27.61 -20.19 -21.97
N GLY A 21 -26.74 -19.17 -21.96
CA GLY A 21 -25.85 -18.96 -20.82
C GLY A 21 -24.69 -19.96 -20.74
N GLY A 22 -24.28 -20.57 -21.87
CA GLY A 22 -23.28 -21.64 -21.89
C GLY A 22 -21.93 -21.24 -21.28
N LEU A 23 -21.60 -19.94 -21.32
CA LEU A 23 -20.38 -19.41 -20.69
C LEU A 23 -20.49 -19.35 -19.16
N PHE A 24 -21.66 -19.02 -18.60
CA PHE A 24 -21.90 -19.13 -17.15
C PHE A 24 -21.76 -20.59 -16.68
N PHE A 25 -22.33 -21.53 -17.43
CA PHE A 25 -22.17 -22.95 -17.14
C PHE A 25 -20.69 -23.36 -17.12
N SER A 26 -19.93 -22.96 -18.16
CA SER A 26 -18.52 -23.30 -18.25
C SER A 26 -17.71 -22.69 -17.12
N LEU A 27 -17.96 -21.44 -16.75
CA LEU A 27 -17.24 -20.74 -15.67
C LEU A 27 -17.57 -21.35 -14.30
N LEU A 28 -18.85 -21.63 -14.01
CA LEU A 28 -19.27 -22.21 -12.72
C LEU A 28 -18.80 -23.66 -12.54
N LYS A 29 -18.44 -24.36 -13.62
CA LYS A 29 -17.81 -25.69 -13.53
C LYS A 29 -16.36 -25.62 -13.03
N ASP A 30 -15.71 -24.47 -13.18
CA ASP A 30 -14.30 -24.32 -12.83
C ASP A 30 -14.07 -24.48 -11.32
N PRO A 31 -13.00 -25.18 -10.91
CA PRO A 31 -12.70 -25.40 -9.50
C PRO A 31 -12.63 -24.11 -8.67
N GLU A 32 -12.16 -23.01 -9.26
CA GLU A 32 -12.09 -21.72 -8.58
C GLU A 32 -13.47 -21.11 -8.27
N ASN A 33 -14.50 -21.43 -9.06
CA ASN A 33 -15.86 -20.91 -8.94
C ASN A 33 -16.81 -21.84 -8.18
N GLN A 34 -16.33 -23.01 -7.78
CA GLN A 34 -17.11 -24.00 -7.04
C GLN A 34 -17.61 -23.50 -5.68
N HIS A 35 -16.93 -22.52 -5.08
CA HIS A 35 -17.30 -21.93 -3.80
C HIS A 35 -18.69 -21.25 -3.83
N PHE A 36 -19.20 -20.83 -4.99
CA PHE A 36 -20.54 -20.23 -5.13
C PHE A 36 -21.68 -21.18 -4.75
N TYR A 37 -21.46 -22.49 -4.85
CA TYR A 37 -22.49 -23.50 -4.59
C TYR A 37 -22.03 -24.66 -3.72
N ALA A 38 -20.79 -24.66 -3.25
CA ALA A 38 -20.24 -25.73 -2.41
C ALA A 38 -21.09 -26.03 -1.17
N ALA A 39 -21.68 -25.01 -0.54
CA ALA A 39 -22.57 -25.18 0.61
C ALA A 39 -23.95 -25.77 0.27
N LYS A 40 -24.32 -25.82 -1.02
CA LYS A 40 -25.63 -26.27 -1.51
C LYS A 40 -25.64 -27.72 -1.99
N VAL A 41 -24.48 -28.39 -2.05
CA VAL A 41 -24.32 -29.77 -2.59
C VAL A 41 -23.40 -30.60 -1.71
N LYS A 42 -23.48 -31.94 -1.79
CA LYS A 42 -22.58 -32.82 -1.02
C LYS A 42 -21.26 -33.05 -1.73
N ASN A 43 -21.30 -33.26 -3.04
CA ASN A 43 -20.14 -33.47 -3.90
C ASN A 43 -20.13 -32.46 -5.05
N VAL A 44 -19.34 -31.41 -4.85
CA VAL A 44 -19.15 -30.30 -5.78
C VAL A 44 -18.67 -30.75 -7.17
N LYS A 45 -17.83 -31.79 -7.26
CA LYS A 45 -17.30 -32.29 -8.55
C LYS A 45 -18.38 -32.88 -9.46
N ASN A 46 -19.51 -33.29 -8.88
CA ASN A 46 -20.64 -33.86 -9.60
C ASN A 46 -21.83 -32.90 -9.66
N ALA A 47 -21.66 -31.64 -9.27
CA ALA A 47 -22.71 -30.63 -9.34
C ALA A 47 -22.63 -29.86 -10.66
N TYR A 48 -23.78 -29.61 -11.27
CA TYR A 48 -23.92 -28.88 -12.52
C TYR A 48 -25.03 -27.86 -12.38
N PHE A 49 -24.75 -26.64 -12.79
CA PHE A 49 -25.72 -25.55 -12.78
C PHE A 49 -26.24 -25.27 -14.19
N THR A 50 -27.54 -25.36 -14.41
CA THR A 50 -28.16 -25.05 -15.70
C THR A 50 -28.84 -23.68 -15.61
N PRO A 51 -28.30 -22.63 -16.26
CA PRO A 51 -28.90 -21.29 -16.23
C PRO A 51 -30.25 -21.21 -16.94
N GLU A 52 -31.13 -20.37 -16.43
CA GLU A 52 -32.34 -19.92 -17.10
C GLU A 52 -32.10 -18.54 -17.71
N ILE A 53 -31.93 -18.45 -19.04
CA ILE A 53 -31.46 -17.23 -19.71
C ILE A 53 -32.35 -16.01 -19.45
N ASP A 54 -33.67 -16.19 -19.40
CA ASP A 54 -34.65 -15.11 -19.18
C ASP A 54 -34.57 -14.51 -17.77
N THR A 55 -33.75 -15.09 -16.89
CA THR A 55 -33.56 -14.64 -15.50
C THR A 55 -32.26 -13.87 -15.30
N ILE A 56 -31.42 -13.73 -16.34
CA ILE A 56 -30.18 -12.97 -16.26
C ILE A 56 -30.53 -11.48 -16.08
N ARG A 57 -30.05 -10.89 -14.99
CA ARG A 57 -30.22 -9.46 -14.68
C ARG A 57 -28.86 -8.84 -14.49
N TRP A 58 -28.51 -7.95 -15.41
CA TRP A 58 -27.31 -7.13 -15.35
C TRP A 58 -27.60 -5.90 -14.50
N ASN A 59 -26.68 -5.55 -13.60
CA ASN A 59 -26.74 -4.27 -12.91
C ASN A 59 -26.41 -3.13 -13.90
N ASP A 60 -27.06 -1.99 -13.72
CA ASP A 60 -26.79 -0.77 -14.50
C ASP A 60 -25.47 -0.10 -14.10
N ASP A 61 -25.04 -0.31 -12.85
CA ASP A 61 -23.78 0.22 -12.33
C ASP A 61 -22.58 -0.56 -12.87
N VAL A 62 -22.08 -0.15 -14.04
CA VAL A 62 -20.88 -0.70 -14.67
C VAL A 62 -19.65 0.14 -14.37
N ILE A 63 -18.57 -0.52 -13.94
CA ILE A 63 -17.24 0.09 -13.87
C ILE A 63 -16.48 -0.30 -15.14
N ARG A 64 -16.00 0.70 -15.87
CA ARG A 64 -15.26 0.54 -17.12
C ARG A 64 -13.94 1.29 -17.06
N ASN A 65 -12.84 0.56 -17.19
CA ASN A 65 -11.49 1.13 -17.26
C ASN A 65 -10.89 0.81 -18.63
N SER A 66 -10.61 1.83 -19.42
CA SER A 66 -9.95 1.66 -20.72
C SER A 66 -8.44 1.66 -20.54
N ALA A 67 -7.76 0.68 -21.16
CA ALA A 67 -6.32 0.51 -21.10
C ALA A 67 -5.76 -0.01 -22.43
N THR A 68 -4.44 -0.07 -22.52
CA THR A 68 -3.71 -0.60 -23.67
C THR A 68 -2.71 -1.64 -23.16
N ASN A 69 -2.66 -2.81 -23.78
CA ASN A 69 -1.70 -3.84 -23.37
C ASN A 69 -0.26 -3.50 -23.86
N SER A 70 0.72 -4.32 -23.47
CA SER A 70 2.13 -4.14 -23.85
C SER A 70 2.40 -4.16 -25.36
N GLN A 71 1.46 -4.68 -26.15
CA GLN A 71 1.54 -4.76 -27.61
C GLN A 71 0.80 -3.62 -28.31
N GLY A 72 0.20 -2.67 -27.57
CA GLY A 72 -0.52 -1.54 -28.14
C GLY A 72 -2.00 -1.80 -28.46
N PHE A 73 -2.57 -2.96 -28.06
CA PHE A 73 -3.98 -3.25 -28.30
C PHE A 73 -4.87 -2.64 -27.22
N PRO A 74 -5.86 -1.81 -27.59
CA PRO A 74 -6.78 -1.21 -26.64
C PRO A 74 -7.84 -2.23 -26.17
N PHE A 75 -8.12 -2.22 -24.87
CA PHE A 75 -9.16 -3.03 -24.26
C PHE A 75 -9.87 -2.24 -23.16
N ASP A 76 -11.09 -2.67 -22.85
CA ASP A 76 -11.79 -2.23 -21.65
C ASP A 76 -11.83 -3.35 -20.64
N GLU A 77 -11.43 -3.04 -19.42
CA GLU A 77 -11.77 -3.86 -18.28
C GLU A 77 -13.16 -3.46 -17.78
N ILE A 78 -14.07 -4.43 -17.72
CA ILE A 78 -15.47 -4.27 -17.31
C ILE A 78 -15.66 -5.00 -15.98
N ILE A 79 -16.19 -4.31 -14.98
CA ILE A 79 -16.69 -4.91 -13.73
C ILE A 79 -18.19 -4.61 -13.63
N ILE A 80 -19.00 -5.66 -13.56
CA ILE A 80 -20.46 -5.54 -13.53
C ILE A 80 -21.07 -6.64 -12.67
N ASP A 81 -22.05 -6.30 -11.85
CA ASP A 81 -22.81 -7.30 -11.09
C ASP A 81 -23.88 -7.94 -11.98
N VAL A 82 -24.09 -9.23 -11.78
CA VAL A 82 -25.13 -9.98 -12.47
C VAL A 82 -25.79 -10.95 -11.49
N SER A 83 -27.10 -11.08 -11.62
CA SER A 83 -27.85 -12.19 -11.03
C SER A 83 -28.42 -13.08 -12.11
N LEU A 84 -28.48 -14.37 -11.81
CA LEU A 84 -29.18 -15.33 -12.67
C LEU A 84 -29.73 -16.47 -11.83
N SER A 85 -30.85 -17.00 -12.27
CA SER A 85 -31.48 -18.18 -11.70
C SER A 85 -31.23 -19.39 -12.58
N GLY A 86 -31.40 -20.57 -12.00
CA GLY A 86 -31.37 -21.81 -12.74
C GLY A 86 -31.46 -23.02 -11.82
N THR A 87 -31.18 -24.19 -12.36
CA THR A 87 -31.26 -25.45 -11.63
C THR A 87 -29.87 -25.98 -11.30
N LEU A 88 -29.59 -26.21 -10.02
CA LEU A 88 -28.39 -26.89 -9.56
C LEU A 88 -28.70 -28.37 -9.34
N SER A 89 -28.08 -29.24 -10.13
CA SER A 89 -28.24 -30.70 -10.05
C SER A 89 -26.94 -31.36 -9.61
N GLU A 90 -26.99 -32.21 -8.59
CA GLU A 90 -25.89 -33.06 -8.16
C GLU A 90 -26.12 -34.48 -8.68
N TYR A 91 -25.10 -35.11 -9.25
CA TYR A 91 -25.18 -36.48 -9.77
C TYR A 91 -24.35 -37.44 -8.90
N ASN A 92 -24.81 -38.68 -8.76
CA ASN A 92 -24.00 -39.72 -8.16
C ASN A 92 -22.94 -40.23 -9.15
N ASN A 93 -22.06 -41.14 -8.71
CA ASN A 93 -21.00 -41.72 -9.55
C ASN A 93 -21.52 -42.55 -10.75
N ARG A 94 -22.84 -42.77 -10.86
CA ARG A 94 -23.49 -43.45 -11.99
C ARG A 94 -24.18 -42.47 -12.94
N GLY A 95 -24.03 -41.17 -12.73
CA GLY A 95 -24.68 -40.13 -13.54
C GLY A 95 -26.18 -39.98 -13.29
N ILE A 96 -26.71 -40.55 -12.19
CA ILE A 96 -28.12 -40.37 -11.81
C ILE A 96 -28.22 -39.16 -10.88
N THR A 97 -29.19 -38.28 -11.14
CA THR A 97 -29.46 -37.09 -10.33
C THR A 97 -29.75 -37.51 -8.88
N PHE A 98 -28.87 -37.10 -7.99
CA PHE A 98 -28.94 -37.31 -6.54
C PHE A 98 -29.78 -36.23 -5.86
N SER A 99 -29.65 -34.98 -6.30
CA SER A 99 -30.45 -33.84 -5.86
C SER A 99 -30.59 -32.85 -7.01
N SER A 100 -31.71 -32.12 -7.05
CA SER A 100 -31.92 -31.04 -8.02
C SER A 100 -32.78 -29.97 -7.36
N GLN A 101 -32.30 -28.73 -7.35
CA GLN A 101 -32.99 -27.62 -6.71
C GLN A 101 -32.80 -26.32 -7.50
N PRO A 102 -33.83 -25.45 -7.55
CA PRO A 102 -33.66 -24.11 -8.09
C PRO A 102 -32.72 -23.30 -7.20
N VAL A 103 -31.84 -22.51 -7.81
CA VAL A 103 -30.93 -21.61 -7.11
C VAL A 103 -30.83 -20.29 -7.87
N GLU A 104 -30.72 -19.21 -7.14
CA GLU A 104 -30.26 -17.93 -7.65
C GLU A 104 -28.79 -17.74 -7.26
N PHE A 105 -28.00 -17.23 -8.20
CA PHE A 105 -26.63 -16.80 -7.98
C PHE A 105 -26.50 -15.31 -8.24
N HIS A 106 -25.74 -14.66 -7.36
CA HIS A 106 -25.28 -13.30 -7.53
C HIS A 106 -23.76 -13.33 -7.57
N PHE A 107 -23.19 -12.72 -8.58
CA PHE A 107 -21.75 -12.59 -8.70
C PHE A 107 -21.41 -11.34 -9.49
N THR A 108 -20.17 -10.93 -9.37
CA THR A 108 -19.59 -9.85 -10.16
C THR A 108 -18.74 -10.45 -11.25
N ILE A 109 -18.94 -10.00 -12.48
CA ILE A 109 -18.07 -10.34 -13.60
C ILE A 109 -16.98 -9.29 -13.69
N GLN A 110 -15.71 -9.73 -13.68
CA GLN A 110 -14.58 -8.95 -14.17
C GLN A 110 -14.16 -9.51 -15.53
N ALA A 111 -14.18 -8.68 -16.57
CA ALA A 111 -13.84 -9.10 -17.92
C ALA A 111 -12.89 -8.13 -18.62
N PHE A 112 -11.91 -8.65 -19.36
CA PHE A 112 -11.05 -7.87 -20.26
C PHE A 112 -11.51 -8.02 -21.71
N VAL A 113 -12.08 -6.94 -22.27
CA VAL A 113 -12.73 -6.95 -23.58
C VAL A 113 -11.97 -6.05 -24.56
N PHE A 114 -11.33 -6.65 -25.55
CA PHE A 114 -10.61 -5.89 -26.58
C PHE A 114 -11.57 -5.10 -27.46
N GLN A 115 -11.21 -3.85 -27.75
CA GLN A 115 -12.05 -2.99 -28.58
C GLN A 115 -12.12 -3.53 -30.01
N GLY A 116 -13.30 -3.52 -30.61
CA GLY A 116 -13.54 -4.04 -31.96
C GLY A 116 -13.67 -5.56 -32.06
N GLN A 117 -13.60 -6.30 -30.94
CA GLN A 117 -13.92 -7.73 -30.91
C GLN A 117 -15.39 -7.98 -30.53
N PHE A 118 -16.00 -8.93 -31.23
CA PHE A 118 -17.37 -9.39 -30.96
C PHE A 118 -17.44 -10.52 -29.92
N SER A 119 -16.32 -11.20 -29.68
CA SER A 119 -16.23 -12.34 -28.78
C SER A 119 -15.29 -12.05 -27.61
N VAL A 120 -15.69 -12.41 -26.40
CA VAL A 120 -14.84 -12.38 -25.20
C VAL A 120 -14.38 -13.80 -24.89
N SER A 121 -13.07 -14.00 -24.78
CA SER A 121 -12.52 -15.30 -24.36
C SER A 121 -12.89 -15.59 -22.91
N ARG A 122 -13.24 -16.85 -22.61
CA ARG A 122 -13.50 -17.32 -21.24
C ARG A 122 -12.35 -17.00 -20.29
N GLU A 123 -11.11 -17.12 -20.75
CA GLU A 123 -9.90 -16.86 -19.95
C GLU A 123 -9.79 -15.40 -19.49
N ASN A 124 -10.48 -14.48 -20.18
CA ASN A 124 -10.52 -13.07 -19.84
C ASN A 124 -11.66 -12.72 -18.90
N ILE A 125 -12.42 -13.70 -18.40
CA ILE A 125 -13.62 -13.50 -17.58
C ILE A 125 -13.42 -14.21 -16.24
N LYS A 126 -13.62 -13.46 -15.16
CA LYS A 126 -13.60 -13.98 -13.79
C LYS A 126 -14.94 -13.73 -13.12
N LEU A 127 -15.41 -14.73 -12.38
CA LEU A 127 -16.55 -14.60 -11.49
C LEU A 127 -16.03 -14.28 -10.09
N LEU A 128 -16.55 -13.22 -9.49
CA LEU A 128 -16.16 -12.75 -8.17
C LEU A 128 -17.37 -12.78 -7.25
N ASN A 129 -17.18 -13.26 -6.03
CA ASN A 129 -18.14 -13.04 -4.95
C ASN A 129 -18.02 -11.60 -4.41
N ALA A 130 -18.88 -11.25 -3.45
CA ALA A 130 -18.93 -9.91 -2.89
C ALA A 130 -17.60 -9.51 -2.22
N GLU A 131 -16.97 -10.42 -1.48
CA GLU A 131 -15.69 -10.19 -0.82
C GLU A 131 -14.57 -9.93 -1.84
N GLN A 132 -14.49 -10.78 -2.87
CA GLN A 132 -13.51 -10.66 -3.95
C GLN A 132 -13.70 -9.35 -4.75
N LYS A 133 -14.95 -8.94 -5.02
CA LYS A 133 -15.25 -7.63 -5.63
C LYS A 133 -14.71 -6.49 -4.77
N VAL A 134 -15.03 -6.48 -3.48
CA VAL A 134 -14.59 -5.42 -2.55
C VAL A 134 -13.06 -5.35 -2.53
N THR A 135 -12.38 -6.49 -2.45
CA THR A 135 -10.92 -6.56 -2.51
C THR A 135 -10.37 -6.01 -3.82
N LEU A 136 -10.94 -6.40 -4.98
CA LEU A 136 -10.52 -5.90 -6.28
C LEU A 136 -10.68 -4.38 -6.40
N LEU A 137 -11.83 -3.84 -6.02
CA LEU A 137 -12.09 -2.40 -6.09
C LEU A 137 -11.19 -1.62 -5.13
N PHE A 138 -10.89 -2.19 -3.97
CA PHE A 138 -9.93 -1.63 -3.05
C PHE A 138 -8.51 -1.58 -3.64
N HIS A 139 -8.02 -2.69 -4.22
CA HIS A 139 -6.69 -2.73 -4.85
C HIS A 139 -6.56 -1.72 -5.99
N LYS A 140 -7.59 -1.56 -6.81
CA LYS A 140 -7.58 -0.56 -7.89
C LYS A 140 -7.55 0.87 -7.38
N ASN A 141 -8.32 1.17 -6.34
CA ASN A 141 -8.27 2.49 -5.72
C ASN A 141 -6.89 2.77 -5.11
N TYR A 142 -6.24 1.73 -4.57
CA TYR A 142 -4.86 1.80 -4.11
C TYR A 142 -3.87 2.07 -5.26
N GLU A 143 -3.94 1.32 -6.36
CA GLU A 143 -3.09 1.53 -7.55
C GLU A 143 -3.25 2.95 -8.11
N GLN A 144 -4.49 3.42 -8.24
CA GLN A 144 -4.77 4.80 -8.66
C GLN A 144 -4.18 5.84 -7.69
N GLU A 145 -4.14 5.54 -6.39
CA GLU A 145 -3.49 6.41 -5.42
C GLU A 145 -1.98 6.44 -5.59
N ILE A 146 -1.36 5.29 -5.86
CA ILE A 146 0.07 5.21 -6.17
C ILE A 146 0.40 6.02 -7.42
N ASP A 147 -0.39 5.86 -8.49
CA ASP A 147 -0.23 6.62 -9.73
C ASP A 147 -0.35 8.13 -9.49
N ARG A 148 -1.30 8.56 -8.64
CA ARG A 148 -1.47 9.97 -8.26
C ARG A 148 -0.29 10.53 -7.48
N LEU A 149 0.33 9.73 -6.63
CA LEU A 149 1.54 10.13 -5.92
C LEU A 149 2.72 10.29 -6.88
N GLY A 150 2.71 9.57 -8.01
CA GLY A 150 3.77 9.63 -9.02
C GLY A 150 5.10 9.10 -8.51
N ILE A 151 5.06 8.18 -7.53
CA ILE A 151 6.24 7.65 -6.85
C ILE A 151 6.42 6.20 -7.27
N LYS A 152 7.58 5.91 -7.85
CA LYS A 152 8.02 4.55 -8.15
C LYS A 152 8.68 3.94 -6.92
N LEU A 153 8.66 2.61 -6.83
CA LEU A 153 9.42 1.89 -5.81
C LEU A 153 10.92 2.03 -6.10
N LEU A 154 11.77 1.98 -5.05
CA LEU A 154 13.22 2.14 -5.20
C LEU A 154 13.82 1.21 -6.26
N PHE A 155 13.35 -0.03 -6.35
CA PHE A 155 13.88 -1.00 -7.32
C PHE A 155 13.44 -0.73 -8.77
N GLU A 156 12.39 0.06 -8.99
CA GLU A 156 11.86 0.41 -10.31
C GLU A 156 12.54 1.66 -10.89
N GLU A 157 13.41 2.30 -10.11
CA GLU A 157 14.12 3.51 -10.46
C GLU A 157 15.52 3.23 -11.00
N THR A 158 16.00 4.15 -11.83
CA THR A 158 17.40 4.19 -12.27
C THR A 158 18.18 5.24 -11.49
N TYR A 159 19.38 4.88 -11.04
CA TYR A 159 20.27 5.75 -10.27
C TYR A 159 21.58 5.91 -11.03
N GLN A 160 21.83 7.13 -11.50
CA GLN A 160 23.01 7.45 -12.32
C GLN A 160 23.19 6.52 -13.54
N GLY A 161 22.08 6.10 -14.16
CA GLY A 161 22.07 5.21 -15.33
C GLY A 161 22.05 3.72 -15.02
N ASP A 162 22.23 3.33 -13.76
CA ASP A 162 22.18 1.93 -13.33
C ASP A 162 20.81 1.55 -12.78
N GLU A 163 20.44 0.27 -12.95
CA GLU A 163 19.35 -0.34 -12.18
C GLU A 163 19.66 -0.27 -10.68
N ALA A 164 18.61 -0.16 -9.85
CA ALA A 164 18.74 0.09 -8.42
C ALA A 164 19.67 -0.87 -7.68
N PHE A 165 19.60 -2.18 -7.96
CA PHE A 165 20.47 -3.15 -7.32
C PHE A 165 21.93 -2.99 -7.79
N THR A 166 22.15 -2.80 -9.09
CA THR A 166 23.49 -2.51 -9.64
C THR A 166 24.11 -1.29 -8.97
N PHE A 167 23.33 -0.20 -8.85
CA PHE A 167 23.76 1.01 -8.14
C PHE A 167 24.08 0.72 -6.67
N PHE A 168 23.22 -0.01 -5.96
CA PHE A 168 23.44 -0.42 -4.57
C PHE A 168 24.76 -1.18 -4.39
N THR A 169 25.05 -2.14 -5.28
CA THR A 169 26.27 -2.97 -5.20
C THR A 169 27.58 -2.22 -5.46
N ARG A 170 27.55 -0.94 -5.87
CA ARG A 170 28.78 -0.12 -5.98
C ARG A 170 29.56 -0.02 -4.68
N ILE A 171 28.90 -0.18 -3.52
CA ILE A 171 29.53 -0.21 -2.20
C ILE A 171 30.37 -1.48 -1.96
N TRP A 172 30.16 -2.55 -2.74
CA TRP A 172 30.81 -3.85 -2.53
C TRP A 172 32.33 -3.82 -2.71
N LYS A 173 32.85 -2.81 -3.41
CA LYS A 173 34.30 -2.56 -3.47
C LYS A 173 34.93 -2.31 -2.10
N LEU A 174 34.11 -1.98 -1.09
CA LEU A 174 34.52 -1.70 0.29
C LEU A 174 34.14 -2.80 1.29
N VAL A 175 33.50 -3.89 0.84
CA VAL A 175 33.08 -4.98 1.71
C VAL A 175 34.30 -5.83 2.09
N ASP A 176 34.56 -5.94 3.38
CA ASP A 176 35.51 -6.91 3.90
C ASP A 176 34.92 -8.32 3.80
N ARG A 177 35.39 -9.08 2.81
CA ARG A 177 34.94 -10.47 2.56
C ARG A 177 35.25 -11.43 3.71
N THR A 178 36.12 -11.03 4.64
CA THR A 178 36.42 -11.81 5.84
C THR A 178 35.47 -11.53 7.00
N ASN A 179 34.66 -10.47 6.91
CA ASN A 179 33.64 -10.11 7.87
C ASN A 179 32.25 -10.62 7.42
N PRO A 180 31.74 -11.73 7.99
CA PRO A 180 30.47 -12.31 7.56
C PRO A 180 29.29 -11.35 7.70
N THR A 181 29.28 -10.51 8.74
CA THR A 181 28.23 -9.51 8.96
C THR A 181 28.22 -8.49 7.83
N GLN A 182 29.39 -7.98 7.40
CA GLN A 182 29.42 -7.02 6.31
C GLN A 182 29.03 -7.63 4.97
N VAL A 183 29.34 -8.91 4.73
CA VAL A 183 28.92 -9.64 3.53
C VAL A 183 27.40 -9.84 3.50
N THR A 184 26.81 -10.35 4.58
CA THR A 184 25.36 -10.57 4.66
C THR A 184 24.59 -9.25 4.65
N ASP A 185 25.01 -8.28 5.44
CA ASP A 185 24.27 -7.03 5.66
C ASP A 185 24.57 -5.95 4.60
N SER A 186 25.20 -6.35 3.50
CA SER A 186 25.27 -5.56 2.27
C SER A 186 24.84 -6.36 1.04
N SER A 187 24.24 -7.55 1.25
CA SER A 187 23.83 -8.46 0.20
C SER A 187 22.53 -8.04 -0.51
N HIS A 188 22.07 -8.87 -1.46
CA HIS A 188 20.75 -8.75 -2.05
C HIS A 188 19.64 -8.77 -1.01
N ASP A 189 19.73 -9.63 0.02
CA ASP A 189 18.72 -9.73 1.06
C ASP A 189 18.56 -8.40 1.80
N TYR A 190 19.67 -7.71 2.07
CA TYR A 190 19.63 -6.40 2.71
C TYR A 190 19.07 -5.30 1.78
N PHE A 191 19.32 -5.39 0.47
CA PHE A 191 18.67 -4.52 -0.52
C PHE A 191 17.16 -4.76 -0.58
N ASP A 192 16.71 -6.02 -0.59
CA ASP A 192 15.29 -6.36 -0.54
C ASP A 192 14.62 -5.81 0.72
N GLU A 193 15.31 -5.85 1.87
CA GLU A 193 14.81 -5.24 3.10
C GLU A 193 14.62 -3.71 2.99
N PHE A 194 15.46 -2.99 2.23
CA PHE A 194 15.22 -1.57 1.91
C PHE A 194 14.01 -1.38 1.01
N VAL A 195 13.88 -2.23 -0.01
CA VAL A 195 12.78 -2.18 -0.97
C VAL A 195 11.44 -2.44 -0.29
N GLU A 196 11.35 -3.47 0.55
CA GLU A 196 10.15 -3.80 1.32
C GLU A 196 9.81 -2.68 2.31
N CYS A 197 10.80 -2.11 2.99
CA CYS A 197 10.58 -0.97 3.87
C CYS A 197 10.01 0.23 3.10
N HIS A 198 10.55 0.55 1.93
CA HIS A 198 10.00 1.60 1.07
C HIS A 198 8.58 1.29 0.59
N ARG A 199 8.29 0.03 0.23
CA ARG A 199 6.94 -0.41 -0.13
C ARG A 199 5.96 -0.23 1.02
N ASN A 200 6.36 -0.52 2.26
CA ASN A 200 5.52 -0.33 3.44
C ASN A 200 5.22 1.15 3.72
N ILE A 201 6.19 2.05 3.51
CA ILE A 201 5.95 3.50 3.57
C ILE A 201 4.94 3.90 2.51
N LEU A 202 5.15 3.50 1.26
CA LEU A 202 4.27 3.83 0.14
C LEU A 202 2.84 3.34 0.41
N TYR A 203 2.69 2.10 0.86
CA TYR A 203 1.42 1.53 1.26
C TYR A 203 0.75 2.35 2.37
N SER A 204 1.47 2.62 3.46
CA SER A 204 0.91 3.35 4.61
C SER A 204 0.52 4.78 4.26
N VAL A 205 1.34 5.50 3.49
CA VAL A 205 1.05 6.86 3.04
C VAL A 205 -0.15 6.89 2.09
N ALA A 206 -0.18 6.03 1.07
CA ALA A 206 -1.31 5.96 0.13
C ALA A 206 -2.62 5.60 0.84
N MET A 207 -2.57 4.65 1.77
CA MET A 207 -3.73 4.30 2.60
C MET A 207 -4.17 5.47 3.47
N SER A 208 -3.24 6.18 4.11
CA SER A 208 -3.58 7.40 4.85
C SER A 208 -4.25 8.45 3.95
N ASN A 209 -3.84 8.58 2.69
CA ASN A 209 -4.46 9.53 1.77
C ASN A 209 -5.87 9.09 1.33
N ILE A 210 -6.06 7.80 1.05
CA ILE A 210 -7.37 7.23 0.69
C ILE A 210 -8.37 7.45 1.83
N TRP A 211 -8.05 7.01 3.04
CA TRP A 211 -8.93 7.17 4.20
C TRP A 211 -9.07 8.64 4.62
N GLY A 212 -8.00 9.42 4.48
CA GLY A 212 -7.94 10.85 4.75
C GLY A 212 -8.96 11.70 3.99
N ARG A 213 -9.49 11.20 2.85
CA ARG A 213 -10.56 11.86 2.08
C ARG A 213 -11.92 11.80 2.76
N TYR A 214 -12.12 10.82 3.63
CA TYR A 214 -13.42 10.51 4.24
C TYR A 214 -13.45 10.79 5.74
N ILE A 215 -12.41 11.43 6.27
CA ILE A 215 -12.35 11.77 7.69
C ILE A 215 -13.42 12.81 8.02
N THR A 216 -13.95 12.73 9.23
CA THR A 216 -14.77 13.81 9.75
C THR A 216 -13.91 15.05 9.88
N THR A 217 -14.26 16.09 9.14
CA THR A 217 -13.60 17.38 9.32
C THR A 217 -14.04 17.91 10.68
N TYR A 218 -13.14 17.78 11.65
CA TYR A 218 -13.34 18.01 13.07
C TYR A 218 -14.13 19.29 13.44
N GLY A 219 -14.10 20.35 12.61
CA GLY A 219 -14.87 21.59 12.79
C GLY A 219 -16.14 21.75 11.93
N SER A 220 -16.36 20.90 10.92
CA SER A 220 -17.45 21.04 9.93
C SER A 220 -18.66 20.17 10.21
N ASN A 221 -18.46 19.04 10.89
CA ASN A 221 -19.55 18.13 11.24
C ASN A 221 -20.11 18.52 12.61
N TYR A 222 -21.05 19.45 12.64
CA TYR A 222 -21.69 19.92 13.87
C TYR A 222 -23.21 19.92 13.75
N TYR A 223 -23.89 19.91 14.89
CA TYR A 223 -25.33 20.10 14.99
C TYR A 223 -25.65 21.04 16.14
N TYR A 224 -26.79 21.71 16.07
CA TYR A 224 -27.28 22.53 17.18
C TYR A 224 -28.09 21.66 18.15
N PHE A 225 -27.69 21.63 19.41
CA PHE A 225 -28.43 20.98 20.49
C PHE A 225 -28.61 21.95 21.64
N GLN A 226 -29.87 22.19 22.02
CA GLN A 226 -30.23 23.14 23.09
C GLN A 226 -29.62 24.55 22.89
N GLY A 227 -29.56 25.02 21.64
CA GLY A 227 -29.00 26.34 21.30
C GLY A 227 -27.46 26.38 21.22
N ASN A 228 -26.77 25.30 21.55
CA ASN A 228 -25.31 25.21 21.49
C ASN A 228 -24.85 24.42 20.26
N LYS A 229 -23.73 24.82 19.68
CA LYS A 229 -23.03 24.07 18.62
C LYS A 229 -22.33 22.88 19.27
N VAL A 230 -22.70 21.66 18.87
CA VAL A 230 -22.15 20.40 19.39
C VAL A 230 -21.58 19.59 18.23
N PHE A 231 -20.53 18.84 18.50
CA PHE A 231 -19.88 17.96 17.53
C PHE A 231 -20.19 16.48 17.86
N PRO A 232 -20.22 15.57 16.87
CA PRO A 232 -20.45 14.15 17.08
C PRO A 232 -19.55 13.58 18.19
N VAL A 233 -20.12 12.81 19.12
CA VAL A 233 -19.37 12.33 20.29
C VAL A 233 -18.27 11.33 19.89
N ASN A 234 -18.44 10.59 18.80
CA ASN A 234 -17.49 9.57 18.37
C ASN A 234 -16.87 9.92 17.02
N LEU A 235 -15.56 9.67 16.90
CA LEU A 235 -14.88 9.55 15.62
C LEU A 235 -15.42 8.34 14.86
N ASP A 236 -15.52 8.45 13.54
CA ASP A 236 -16.04 7.39 12.70
C ASP A 236 -14.98 6.30 12.42
N TYR A 237 -15.37 5.27 11.67
CA TYR A 237 -14.46 4.20 11.29
C TYR A 237 -13.29 4.70 10.41
N ASN A 238 -13.55 5.66 9.52
CA ASN A 238 -12.58 6.19 8.56
C ASN A 238 -11.52 7.04 9.27
N ASP A 239 -11.91 7.83 10.27
CA ASP A 239 -11.02 8.60 11.14
C ASP A 239 -9.98 7.70 11.79
N ASN A 240 -10.44 6.58 12.39
CA ASN A 240 -9.54 5.64 13.06
C ASN A 240 -8.60 4.95 12.06
N ARG A 241 -9.10 4.58 10.87
CA ARG A 241 -8.28 3.99 9.80
C ARG A 241 -7.23 4.97 9.29
N PHE A 242 -7.62 6.20 9.02
CA PHE A 242 -6.72 7.27 8.61
C PHE A 242 -5.58 7.46 9.61
N ILE A 243 -5.92 7.62 10.90
CA ILE A 243 -4.93 7.83 11.94
C ILE A 243 -4.02 6.60 12.07
N PHE A 244 -4.58 5.38 12.03
CA PHE A 244 -3.78 4.16 12.08
C PHE A 244 -2.74 4.08 10.95
N TYR A 245 -3.13 4.35 9.71
CA TYR A 245 -2.18 4.35 8.59
C TYR A 245 -1.16 5.50 8.66
N LEU A 246 -1.54 6.63 9.27
CA LEU A 246 -0.62 7.73 9.54
C LEU A 246 0.44 7.34 10.59
N GLU A 247 0.05 6.60 11.64
CA GLU A 247 0.96 6.03 12.64
C GLU A 247 1.95 5.06 11.99
N ASN A 248 1.46 4.15 11.15
CA ASN A 248 2.30 3.21 10.41
C ASN A 248 3.27 3.95 9.48
N ALA A 249 2.81 4.98 8.76
CA ALA A 249 3.69 5.77 7.90
C ALA A 249 4.84 6.41 8.70
N ILE A 250 4.58 6.95 9.89
CA ILE A 250 5.62 7.51 10.77
C ILE A 250 6.64 6.43 11.15
N GLU A 251 6.17 5.25 11.57
CA GLU A 251 7.05 4.15 12.00
C GLU A 251 7.90 3.60 10.86
N GLU A 252 7.29 3.38 9.69
CA GLU A 252 7.98 2.86 8.51
C GLU A 252 9.02 3.87 7.97
N ILE A 253 8.69 5.17 7.95
CA ILE A 253 9.66 6.21 7.60
C ILE A 253 10.82 6.22 8.60
N TYR A 254 10.54 6.10 9.90
CA TYR A 254 11.60 6.03 10.91
C TYR A 254 12.49 4.81 10.70
N THR A 255 11.90 3.62 10.53
CA THR A 255 12.59 2.35 10.25
C THR A 255 13.47 2.46 9.01
N PHE A 256 13.02 3.11 7.94
CA PHE A 256 13.82 3.33 6.75
C PHE A 256 15.11 4.12 7.04
N TYR A 257 15.04 5.19 7.83
CA TYR A 257 16.24 5.94 8.23
C TYR A 257 17.13 5.16 9.18
N GLU A 258 16.58 4.28 10.03
CA GLU A 258 17.37 3.37 10.86
C GLU A 258 18.14 2.36 10.00
N ARG A 259 17.55 1.86 8.92
CA ARG A 259 18.25 1.01 7.93
C ARG A 259 19.38 1.78 7.24
N LEU A 260 19.15 3.02 6.79
CA LEU A 260 20.23 3.84 6.24
C LEU A 260 21.34 4.10 7.27
N ALA A 261 21.00 4.30 8.54
CA ALA A 261 21.98 4.44 9.62
C ALA A 261 22.78 3.16 9.85
N TYR A 262 22.13 2.00 9.74
CA TYR A 262 22.79 0.69 9.81
C TYR A 262 23.79 0.50 8.67
N LEU A 263 23.42 0.88 7.45
CA LEU A 263 24.36 0.88 6.33
C LEU A 263 25.58 1.76 6.63
N PHE A 264 25.40 2.98 7.13
CA PHE A 264 26.54 3.82 7.53
C PHE A 264 27.38 3.19 8.64
N TYR A 265 26.74 2.55 9.61
CA TYR A 265 27.44 1.87 10.70
C TYR A 265 28.34 0.74 10.19
N LEU A 266 27.86 -0.09 9.26
CA LEU A 266 28.61 -1.22 8.70
C LEU A 266 29.95 -0.78 8.08
N PHE A 267 29.94 0.32 7.32
CA PHE A 267 31.12 0.79 6.59
C PHE A 267 31.97 1.81 7.36
N MET A 268 31.34 2.70 8.12
CA MET A 268 32.07 3.74 8.85
C MET A 268 32.58 3.27 10.21
N GLN A 269 31.92 2.28 10.84
CA GLN A 269 32.30 1.66 12.12
C GLN A 269 32.74 2.69 13.20
N PRO A 270 31.82 3.55 13.67
CA PRO A 270 32.10 4.46 14.79
C PRO A 270 32.38 3.65 16.07
N THR A 271 33.52 3.94 16.72
CA THR A 271 34.03 3.24 17.90
C THR A 271 33.12 3.34 19.13
N GLY A 272 32.34 4.43 19.23
CA GLY A 272 31.46 4.68 20.36
C GLY A 272 30.07 4.04 20.28
N LEU A 273 29.74 3.31 19.20
CA LEU A 273 28.41 2.73 18.99
C LEU A 273 28.49 1.21 18.84
N SER A 274 27.78 0.48 19.69
CA SER A 274 27.51 -0.94 19.47
C SER A 274 26.31 -1.11 18.53
N GLY A 275 26.31 -2.17 17.71
CA GLY A 275 25.20 -2.47 16.80
C GLY A 275 23.84 -2.53 17.50
N ALA A 276 23.79 -3.11 18.71
CA ALA A 276 22.57 -3.21 19.52
C ALA A 276 22.01 -1.87 20.00
N ALA A 277 22.80 -0.81 19.95
CA ALA A 277 22.43 0.52 20.42
C ALA A 277 22.37 1.54 19.28
N LEU A 278 22.53 1.12 18.02
CA LEU A 278 22.56 2.01 16.88
C LEU A 278 21.21 2.69 16.68
N SER A 279 21.25 3.99 16.37
CA SER A 279 20.13 4.64 15.74
C SER A 279 20.57 5.79 14.85
N PHE A 280 19.69 6.23 13.95
CA PHE A 280 19.95 7.43 13.15
C PHE A 280 20.26 8.63 14.05
N ASN A 281 19.55 8.75 15.18
CA ASN A 281 19.80 9.78 16.17
C ASN A 281 21.24 9.73 16.70
N LYS A 282 21.71 8.56 17.16
CA LYS A 282 23.07 8.42 17.73
C LYS A 282 24.18 8.57 16.69
N LEU A 283 23.93 8.16 15.45
CA LEU A 283 24.91 8.30 14.38
C LEU A 283 25.21 9.77 14.08
N PHE A 284 24.20 10.63 14.14
CA PHE A 284 24.31 12.06 13.85
C PHE A 284 24.40 12.96 15.10
N GLU A 285 24.65 12.39 16.27
CA GLU A 285 25.00 13.13 17.49
C GLU A 285 26.37 13.82 17.38
N ARG A 286 26.57 14.88 18.16
CA ARG A 286 27.77 15.72 18.08
C ARG A 286 29.07 14.92 18.25
N LYS A 287 29.10 13.97 19.18
CA LYS A 287 30.29 13.14 19.47
C LYS A 287 30.62 12.24 18.28
N THR A 288 29.65 11.45 17.83
CA THR A 288 29.81 10.50 16.72
C THR A 288 30.17 11.21 15.42
N LYS A 289 29.52 12.32 15.08
CA LYS A 289 29.87 13.10 13.88
C LYS A 289 31.29 13.62 13.90
N LYS A 290 31.75 14.14 15.05
CA LYS A 290 33.12 14.62 15.20
C LYS A 290 34.12 13.49 14.98
N GLU A 291 33.85 12.32 15.57
CA GLU A 291 34.65 11.12 15.39
C GLU A 291 34.69 10.68 13.92
N LEU A 292 33.54 10.58 13.27
CA LEU A 292 33.43 10.19 11.86
C LEU A 292 34.19 11.13 10.94
N LYS A 293 34.09 12.45 11.14
CA LYS A 293 34.87 13.45 10.37
C LYS A 293 36.37 13.42 10.68
N GLN A 294 36.79 12.93 11.84
CA GLN A 294 38.20 12.71 12.14
C GLN A 294 38.73 11.45 11.44
N LYS A 295 37.93 10.38 11.44
CA LYS A 295 38.25 9.11 10.76
C LYS A 295 38.22 9.23 9.24
N PHE A 296 37.27 10.00 8.71
CA PHE A 296 37.03 10.22 7.29
C PHE A 296 36.92 11.74 7.00
N PRO A 297 38.05 12.46 6.85
CA PRO A 297 38.07 13.92 6.67
C PRO A 297 37.22 14.43 5.50
N GLN A 298 37.07 13.64 4.44
CA GLN A 298 36.26 14.00 3.27
C GLN A 298 34.77 14.20 3.60
N LEU A 299 34.25 13.57 4.68
CA LEU A 299 32.87 13.77 5.14
C LEU A 299 32.58 15.22 5.59
N ALA A 300 33.62 16.01 5.90
CA ALA A 300 33.42 17.42 6.24
C ALA A 300 32.87 18.23 5.04
N ASN A 301 33.27 17.86 3.83
CA ASN A 301 32.94 18.58 2.59
C ASN A 301 31.99 17.81 1.67
N ASP A 302 31.64 16.57 2.01
CA ASP A 302 30.71 15.75 1.24
C ASP A 302 29.28 16.32 1.30
N ALA A 303 28.73 16.70 0.14
CA ALA A 303 27.40 17.30 0.02
C ALA A 303 26.27 16.34 0.43
N ASN A 304 26.44 15.04 0.19
CA ASN A 304 25.47 14.02 0.58
C ASN A 304 25.47 13.84 2.10
N TYR A 305 26.63 13.82 2.75
CA TYR A 305 26.74 13.75 4.21
C TYR A 305 26.16 15.00 4.88
N GLN A 306 26.46 16.19 4.36
CA GLN A 306 25.88 17.46 4.84
C GLN A 306 24.35 17.49 4.71
N TRP A 307 23.79 16.85 3.68
CA TRP A 307 22.34 16.70 3.55
C TRP A 307 21.75 15.93 4.74
N PHE A 308 22.37 14.82 5.15
CA PHE A 308 21.94 14.05 6.33
C PHE A 308 22.13 14.84 7.63
N GLU A 309 23.19 15.62 7.78
CA GLU A 309 23.37 16.50 8.95
C GLU A 309 22.25 17.56 9.04
N LYS A 310 21.90 18.19 7.91
CA LYS A 310 20.80 19.16 7.84
C LYS A 310 19.47 18.48 8.17
N ARG A 311 19.22 17.33 7.57
CA ARG A 311 18.02 16.51 7.82
C ARG A 311 17.88 16.16 9.30
N PHE A 312 18.96 15.68 9.90
CA PHE A 312 18.98 15.33 11.32
C PHE A 312 18.57 16.51 12.20
N SER A 313 19.03 17.72 11.87
CA SER A 313 18.74 18.93 12.64
C SER A 313 17.30 19.43 12.53
N LYS A 314 16.57 19.05 11.46
CA LYS A 314 15.23 19.55 11.14
C LYS A 314 14.22 18.41 11.06
N GLU A 315 14.13 17.74 9.91
CA GLU A 315 13.07 16.77 9.61
C GLU A 315 13.12 15.53 10.50
N HIS A 316 14.31 15.02 10.84
CA HIS A 316 14.40 13.83 11.72
C HIS A 316 13.99 14.13 13.16
N LYS A 317 14.16 15.36 13.65
CA LYS A 317 13.61 15.78 14.95
C LYS A 317 12.09 15.83 14.92
N THR A 318 11.51 16.35 13.84
CA THR A 318 10.06 16.32 13.63
C THR A 318 9.54 14.88 13.58
N LEU A 319 10.19 14.00 12.81
CA LEU A 319 9.85 12.58 12.74
C LEU A 319 9.94 11.90 14.12
N SER A 320 11.03 12.11 14.85
CA SER A 320 11.21 11.57 16.20
C SER A 320 10.15 12.09 17.17
N GLY A 321 9.78 13.37 17.05
CA GLY A 321 8.70 13.98 17.83
C GLY A 321 7.33 13.34 17.53
N TYR A 322 7.06 13.00 16.27
CA TYR A 322 5.84 12.29 15.89
C TYR A 322 5.86 10.81 16.28
N ARG A 323 7.01 10.15 16.26
CA ARG A 323 7.13 8.76 16.70
C ARG A 323 7.05 8.60 18.21
N HIS A 324 7.53 9.56 18.99
CA HIS A 324 7.66 9.45 20.44
C HIS A 324 6.38 9.01 21.18
N PRO A 325 5.17 9.53 20.88
CA PRO A 325 3.92 9.05 21.47
C PRO A 325 3.59 7.58 21.20
N LEU A 326 4.12 6.98 20.12
CA LEU A 326 3.86 5.58 19.73
C LEU A 326 4.68 4.59 20.55
N ILE A 327 5.88 4.98 20.96
CA ILE A 327 6.84 4.10 21.66
C ILE A 327 6.57 4.08 23.17
N HIS A 328 6.05 5.17 23.73
CA HIS A 328 5.80 5.31 25.17
C HIS A 328 4.31 5.16 25.49
N TYR A 329 3.82 3.92 25.44
CA TYR A 329 2.51 3.58 25.98
C TYR A 329 2.57 3.67 27.52
N GLN A 330 1.88 4.65 28.11
CA GLN A 330 1.78 4.83 29.56
C GLN A 330 0.33 5.00 29.97
N THR A 331 -0.21 4.03 30.72
CA THR A 331 -1.56 4.04 31.31
C THR A 331 -1.62 4.62 32.71
N SER A 332 -0.47 4.71 33.38
CA SER A 332 -0.37 5.12 34.80
C SER A 332 -0.38 6.63 35.02
N ASN A 333 -0.26 7.43 33.98
CA ASN A 333 -0.39 8.88 34.08
C ASN A 333 -1.87 9.29 34.07
N THR A 334 -2.20 10.46 34.61
CA THR A 334 -3.49 11.15 34.41
C THR A 334 -3.85 11.32 32.92
N PHE A 335 -2.89 11.08 32.02
CA PHE A 335 -3.04 11.11 30.57
C PHE A 335 -2.53 9.79 29.96
N ILE A 336 -3.43 9.02 29.33
CA ILE A 336 -3.03 7.90 28.45
C ILE A 336 -2.22 8.46 27.28
N LYS A 337 -0.98 8.03 27.12
CA LYS A 337 -0.12 8.24 25.94
C LYS A 337 0.15 6.87 25.32
N GLY A 338 0.23 6.75 23.99
CA GLY A 338 0.57 5.46 23.37
C GLY A 338 0.07 5.22 21.94
N SER A 339 -0.95 5.95 21.49
CA SER A 339 -1.31 6.05 20.06
C SER A 339 -1.92 7.41 19.77
N TYR A 340 -1.76 7.88 18.53
CA TYR A 340 -2.51 9.03 18.02
C TYR A 340 -4.00 8.75 18.05
N ASN A 341 -4.45 7.54 17.72
CA ASN A 341 -5.87 7.17 17.83
C ASN A 341 -6.43 7.48 19.24
N SER A 342 -5.73 7.06 20.29
CA SER A 342 -6.13 7.34 21.68
C SER A 342 -6.08 8.83 22.02
N SER A 343 -5.03 9.52 21.57
CA SER A 343 -4.80 10.93 21.87
C SER A 343 -5.82 11.83 21.17
N VAL A 344 -6.07 11.60 19.88
CA VAL A 344 -7.06 12.30 19.06
C VAL A 344 -8.45 12.07 19.64
N LYS A 345 -8.84 10.82 19.90
CA LYS A 345 -10.15 10.50 20.48
C LYS A 345 -10.39 11.21 21.82
N ARG A 346 -9.38 11.30 22.69
CA ARG A 346 -9.50 12.00 23.96
C ARG A 346 -9.65 13.51 23.78
N ILE A 347 -8.80 14.14 22.97
CA ILE A 347 -8.87 15.59 22.72
C ILE A 347 -10.21 15.93 22.07
N TRP A 348 -10.69 15.08 21.15
CA TRP A 348 -12.00 15.19 20.55
C TRP A 348 -13.12 15.19 21.59
N LEU A 349 -13.21 14.13 22.41
CA LEU A 349 -14.24 13.97 23.44
C LEU A 349 -14.24 15.13 24.44
N ALA A 350 -13.07 15.61 24.84
CA ALA A 350 -12.95 16.72 25.79
C ALA A 350 -13.45 18.07 25.23
N ASN A 351 -13.54 18.22 23.92
CA ASN A 351 -13.85 19.47 23.24
C ASN A 351 -15.15 19.43 22.40
N ALA A 352 -15.76 18.24 22.25
CA ALA A 352 -16.99 18.03 21.48
C ALA A 352 -18.19 18.87 21.98
N GLY A 353 -18.16 19.30 23.25
CA GLY A 353 -19.17 20.16 23.88
C GLY A 353 -19.12 21.65 23.50
N GLY A 354 -18.39 22.03 22.44
CA GLY A 354 -18.44 23.39 21.88
C GLY A 354 -17.10 24.12 21.77
N ASN A 355 -15.96 23.47 22.02
CA ASN A 355 -14.65 24.10 21.87
C ASN A 355 -14.10 23.91 20.44
N GLU A 356 -14.69 24.63 19.50
CA GLU A 356 -14.35 24.57 18.07
C GLU A 356 -12.87 24.89 17.79
N GLN A 357 -12.27 25.83 18.52
CA GLN A 357 -10.87 26.21 18.30
C GLN A 357 -9.91 25.05 18.60
N ALA A 358 -10.15 24.31 19.69
CA ALA A 358 -9.34 23.14 20.02
C ALA A 358 -9.50 22.01 18.99
N LEU A 359 -10.72 21.79 18.48
CA LEU A 359 -10.98 20.80 17.44
C LEU A 359 -10.35 21.19 16.09
N GLN A 360 -10.35 22.48 15.75
CA GLN A 360 -9.67 22.99 14.57
C GLN A 360 -8.15 22.87 14.68
N GLN A 361 -7.59 23.11 15.86
CA GLN A 361 -6.16 22.89 16.11
C GLN A 361 -5.78 21.43 15.95
N LEU A 362 -6.58 20.50 16.52
CA LEU A 362 -6.39 19.06 16.34
C LEU A 362 -6.38 18.66 14.86
N ALA A 363 -7.32 19.20 14.08
CA ALA A 363 -7.38 18.98 12.63
C ALA A 363 -6.11 19.46 11.91
N ASN A 364 -5.63 20.65 12.27
CA ASN A 364 -4.44 21.25 11.68
C ASN A 364 -3.17 20.45 12.02
N ASP A 365 -3.07 19.97 13.25
CA ASP A 365 -1.95 19.15 13.72
C ASP A 365 -1.89 17.82 12.95
N ILE A 366 -3.02 17.13 12.80
CA ILE A 366 -3.10 15.87 12.04
C ILE A 366 -2.79 16.09 10.55
N ARG A 367 -3.31 17.17 9.94
CA ARG A 367 -2.97 17.53 8.55
C ARG A 367 -1.50 17.91 8.39
N ALA A 368 -0.86 18.49 9.40
CA ALA A 368 0.58 18.76 9.37
C ALA A 368 1.38 17.46 9.33
N ILE A 369 1.00 16.45 10.10
CA ILE A 369 1.61 15.11 10.06
C ILE A 369 1.39 14.47 8.68
N GLN A 370 0.18 14.52 8.13
CA GLN A 370 -0.10 13.97 6.79
C GLN A 370 0.79 14.62 5.71
N ARG A 371 0.91 15.95 5.72
CA ARG A 371 1.82 16.66 4.79
C ARG A 371 3.27 16.26 5.02
N PHE A 372 3.68 16.09 6.27
CA PHE A 372 5.03 15.65 6.59
C PHE A 372 5.32 14.25 6.00
N VAL A 373 4.48 13.25 6.24
CA VAL A 373 4.74 11.88 5.74
C VAL A 373 4.73 11.79 4.21
N ASN A 374 3.85 12.53 3.53
CA ASN A 374 3.85 12.61 2.06
C ASN A 374 5.16 13.23 1.53
N ASN A 375 5.63 14.31 2.16
CA ASN A 375 6.90 14.93 1.79
C ASN A 375 8.11 14.03 2.08
N GLU A 376 8.02 13.16 3.08
CA GLU A 376 9.09 12.25 3.46
C GLU A 376 9.19 11.04 2.54
N LEU A 377 8.05 10.49 2.11
CA LEU A 377 8.00 9.45 1.07
C LEU A 377 8.73 9.90 -0.20
N ALA A 378 8.49 11.13 -0.67
CA ALA A 378 9.16 11.68 -1.85
C ALA A 378 10.69 11.82 -1.67
N LYS A 379 11.20 11.89 -0.43
CA LYS A 379 12.64 12.00 -0.14
C LYS A 379 13.34 10.66 0.01
N CYS A 380 12.61 9.55 0.12
CA CYS A 380 13.21 8.23 0.33
C CYS A 380 14.18 7.85 -0.79
N ARG A 381 13.80 8.11 -2.06
CA ARG A 381 14.68 7.93 -3.23
C ARG A 381 16.00 8.67 -3.07
N ASP A 382 15.92 9.97 -2.78
CA ASP A 382 17.09 10.82 -2.66
C ASP A 382 17.97 10.43 -1.47
N ALA A 383 17.36 10.02 -0.36
CA ALA A 383 18.07 9.56 0.83
C ALA A 383 18.83 8.25 0.56
N PHE A 384 18.19 7.30 -0.13
CA PHE A 384 18.82 6.07 -0.58
C PHE A 384 20.02 6.37 -1.47
N GLU A 385 19.83 7.15 -2.54
CA GLU A 385 20.92 7.52 -3.46
C GLU A 385 22.10 8.15 -2.73
N LYS A 386 21.83 9.13 -1.87
CA LYS A 386 22.85 9.84 -1.09
C LYS A 386 23.58 8.91 -0.13
N ALA A 387 22.89 7.96 0.49
CA ALA A 387 23.53 7.02 1.40
C ALA A 387 24.53 6.11 0.66
N ILE A 388 24.15 5.58 -0.49
CA ILE A 388 25.03 4.74 -1.31
C ILE A 388 26.25 5.55 -1.77
N LEU A 389 26.06 6.78 -2.26
CA LEU A 389 27.18 7.63 -2.69
C LEU A 389 28.14 8.00 -1.55
N ILE A 390 27.63 8.21 -0.33
CA ILE A 390 28.48 8.44 0.84
C ILE A 390 29.35 7.21 1.10
N VAL A 391 28.75 6.01 1.13
CA VAL A 391 29.49 4.78 1.39
C VAL A 391 30.48 4.52 0.26
N GLU A 392 30.06 4.62 -0.99
CA GLU A 392 30.87 4.39 -2.18
C GLU A 392 32.16 5.25 -2.21
N ASN A 393 32.09 6.47 -1.67
CA ASN A 393 33.20 7.44 -1.63
C ASN A 393 34.10 7.32 -0.39
N LEU A 394 33.89 6.34 0.48
CA LEU A 394 34.82 6.04 1.56
C LEU A 394 36.11 5.41 1.01
N PRO A 395 37.28 5.68 1.63
CA PRO A 395 38.52 5.03 1.26
C PRO A 395 38.43 3.51 1.50
N PRO A 396 39.12 2.69 0.69
CA PRO A 396 39.25 1.26 0.97
C PRO A 396 39.77 1.00 2.38
N LEU A 397 39.19 0.02 3.07
CA LEU A 397 39.64 -0.39 4.40
C LEU A 397 41.15 -0.69 4.38
N GLY A 398 41.92 0.07 5.17
CA GLY A 398 43.37 -0.13 5.32
C GLY A 398 44.29 0.78 4.49
N GLN A 399 43.76 1.71 3.69
CA GLN A 399 44.59 2.75 3.06
C GLN A 399 44.44 4.08 3.82
N PRO A 400 45.56 4.73 4.23
CA PRO A 400 45.48 6.08 4.79
C PRO A 400 44.90 7.04 3.73
N PRO A 401 44.22 8.12 4.16
CA PRO A 401 43.71 9.11 3.23
C PRO A 401 44.86 9.65 2.38
N VAL A 402 44.67 9.66 1.06
CA VAL A 402 45.58 10.34 0.14
C VAL A 402 45.43 11.84 0.43
N ILE A 403 46.51 12.43 0.95
CA ILE A 403 46.59 13.86 1.34
C ILE A 403 46.54 14.75 0.10
#